data_AF-A0A3M5G135-F1
#
_entry.id   AF-A0A3M5G135-F1
#
_cell.length_a   1.000
_cell.length_b   1.000
_cell.length_c   1.000
_cell.angle_alpha   90.00
_cell.angle_beta   90.00
_cell.angle_gamma   90.00
#
_symmetry.space_group_name_H-M   'P 1'
#
loop_
_entity.id
_entity.type
_entity.pdbx_description
1 polymer ?
#
loop_
_entity_poly.entity_id
_entity_poly.type
_entity_poly.pdbx_seq_one_letter_code
_entity_poly.pdbx_strand_id
1 'polypeptide(L)'
;MQTIAMIRLLIEKWFEPPRANGLHASMLVQQCLSTIAQQGGAHASQLWNELIASGTFAAVDKNDFMALLKTLGEKKLIVQDSSGLLLPGEIGEKLVNHYEFYSAFSSDEEFRLLLDGKPLGSIPVSRPLTLGQRIIFAGKRWQVMDVDLEKKVITVKRARGGEPPVFDGLGAKIHDRVRKEMRAVLTEVTPCPFLDANAQVLLAEARQTFHRLGLADQCLTGSTSNSYLLTWAGDYTNDALCLLLNQAGVMCTASGLVLEISASQESVLTALGRIAELDATDVEPLLKDVKNLIREKWDWALPNSLLIKSFASSQLDIPNAIALAKTLTA
;
A
#
# COMPACT_ATOMS: atom_id res chain seq x y z
N MET A 1 -4.37 19.54 -11.13
CA MET A 1 -4.02 18.72 -12.31
C MET A 1 -4.69 17.35 -12.30
N GLN A 2 -4.50 16.54 -11.26
CA GLN A 2 -5.12 15.21 -11.16
C GLN A 2 -6.64 15.20 -11.38
N THR A 3 -7.38 16.13 -10.79
CA THR A 3 -8.84 16.26 -11.01
C THR A 3 -9.22 16.45 -12.48
N ILE A 4 -8.45 17.26 -13.23
CA ILE A 4 -8.70 17.49 -14.66
C ILE A 4 -8.48 16.20 -15.44
N ALA A 5 -7.38 15.49 -15.15
CA ALA A 5 -7.07 14.21 -15.77
C ALA A 5 -8.15 13.16 -15.48
N MET A 6 -8.62 13.06 -14.23
CA MET A 6 -9.69 12.14 -13.85
C MET A 6 -11.01 12.48 -14.56
N ILE A 7 -11.37 13.76 -14.70
CA ILE A 7 -12.57 14.17 -15.44
C ILE A 7 -12.44 13.84 -16.93
N ARG A 8 -11.28 14.08 -17.56
CA ARG A 8 -11.04 13.68 -18.97
C ARG A 8 -11.23 12.17 -19.15
N LEU A 9 -10.61 11.37 -18.28
CA LEU A 9 -10.74 9.92 -18.32
C LEU A 9 -12.18 9.45 -18.07
N LEU A 10 -12.91 10.11 -17.17
CA LEU A 10 -14.34 9.84 -16.96
C LEU A 10 -15.16 10.13 -18.22
N ILE A 11 -14.89 11.22 -18.93
CA ILE A 11 -15.54 11.55 -20.21
C ILE A 11 -15.20 10.49 -21.27
N GLU A 12 -13.97 9.97 -21.27
CA GLU A 12 -13.52 8.82 -22.08
C GLU A 12 -14.10 7.47 -21.61
N LYS A 13 -14.91 7.46 -20.55
CA LYS A 13 -15.49 6.25 -19.91
C LYS A 13 -14.43 5.28 -19.38
N TRP A 14 -13.25 5.79 -19.03
CA TRP A 14 -12.21 5.03 -18.38
C TRP A 14 -12.31 5.17 -16.86
N PHE A 15 -12.20 4.03 -16.16
CA PHE A 15 -12.14 3.95 -14.70
C PHE A 15 -10.87 3.21 -14.30
N GLU A 16 -10.31 3.54 -13.14
CA GLU A 16 -9.14 2.82 -12.62
C GLU A 16 -9.49 1.33 -12.45
N PRO A 17 -8.73 0.42 -13.08
CA PRO A 17 -9.02 -1.01 -12.98
C PRO A 17 -8.65 -1.53 -11.59
N PRO A 18 -9.43 -2.46 -11.02
CA PRO A 18 -9.03 -3.15 -9.79
C PRO A 18 -7.79 -4.01 -10.05
N ARG A 19 -6.90 -4.14 -9.06
CA ARG A 19 -5.80 -5.11 -9.11
C ARG A 19 -6.32 -6.52 -8.78
N ALA A 20 -6.88 -7.18 -9.79
CA ALA A 20 -7.51 -8.50 -9.65
C ALA A 20 -6.53 -9.68 -9.56
N ASN A 21 -5.26 -9.48 -9.93
CA ASN A 21 -4.26 -10.56 -10.06
C ASN A 21 -3.31 -10.64 -8.85
N GLY A 22 -3.72 -10.15 -7.68
CA GLY A 22 -2.92 -10.30 -6.46
C GLY A 22 -2.88 -11.75 -6.00
N LEU A 23 -1.86 -12.13 -5.23
CA LEU A 23 -1.79 -13.46 -4.61
C LEU A 23 -2.91 -13.66 -3.56
N HIS A 24 -3.31 -12.56 -2.90
CA HIS A 24 -4.37 -12.51 -1.88
C HIS A 24 -4.21 -13.60 -0.81
N ALA A 25 -2.99 -13.82 -0.31
CA ALA A 25 -2.71 -14.90 0.63
C ALA A 25 -3.45 -14.74 1.97
N SER A 26 -3.76 -13.51 2.40
CA SER A 26 -4.63 -13.24 3.55
C SER A 26 -6.02 -13.85 3.37
N MET A 27 -6.60 -13.69 2.17
CA MET A 27 -7.87 -14.30 1.82
C MET A 27 -7.77 -15.82 1.78
N LEU A 28 -6.65 -16.40 1.33
CA LEU A 28 -6.44 -17.84 1.38
C LEU A 28 -6.49 -18.37 2.83
N VAL A 29 -5.88 -17.66 3.79
CA VAL A 29 -5.99 -18.02 5.22
C VAL A 29 -7.44 -18.02 5.67
N GLN A 30 -8.18 -16.94 5.40
CA GLN A 30 -9.60 -16.84 5.73
C GLN A 30 -10.41 -18.01 5.13
N GLN A 31 -10.17 -18.34 3.87
CA GLN A 31 -10.88 -19.43 3.18
C GLN A 31 -10.53 -20.80 3.75
N CYS A 32 -9.25 -21.09 4.01
CA CYS A 32 -8.84 -22.34 4.67
C CYS A 32 -9.56 -22.53 6.02
N LEU A 33 -9.57 -21.50 6.86
CA LEU A 33 -10.24 -21.56 8.16
C LEU A 33 -11.76 -21.71 8.01
N SER A 34 -12.36 -21.02 7.03
CA SER A 34 -13.80 -21.11 6.75
C SER A 34 -14.20 -22.51 6.28
N THR A 35 -13.43 -23.12 5.37
CA THR A 35 -13.70 -24.48 4.89
C THR A 35 -13.56 -25.52 6.00
N ILE A 36 -12.49 -25.44 6.80
CA ILE A 36 -12.28 -26.33 7.95
C ILE A 36 -13.45 -26.21 8.94
N ALA A 37 -13.85 -24.99 9.27
CA ALA A 37 -14.96 -24.75 10.20
C ALA A 37 -16.31 -25.26 9.66
N GLN A 38 -16.61 -24.97 8.39
CA GLN A 38 -17.87 -25.34 7.74
C GLN A 38 -18.06 -26.86 7.68
N GLN A 39 -16.98 -27.60 7.42
CA GLN A 39 -17.03 -29.05 7.20
C GLN A 39 -16.76 -29.85 8.48
N GLY A 40 -16.41 -29.19 9.59
CA GLY A 40 -15.96 -29.84 10.82
C GLY A 40 -14.57 -30.48 10.69
N GLY A 41 -13.80 -30.08 9.68
CA GLY A 41 -12.48 -30.59 9.35
C GLY A 41 -12.27 -30.71 7.84
N ALA A 42 -11.02 -30.64 7.37
CA ALA A 42 -10.68 -30.85 5.96
C ALA A 42 -9.27 -31.45 5.80
N HIS A 43 -9.06 -32.27 4.76
CA HIS A 43 -7.71 -32.71 4.42
C HIS A 43 -6.95 -31.63 3.61
N ALA A 44 -5.62 -31.59 3.75
CA ALA A 44 -4.78 -30.66 2.99
C ALA A 44 -4.97 -30.79 1.47
N SER A 45 -5.15 -32.03 0.97
CA SER A 45 -5.43 -32.30 -0.45
C SER A 45 -6.77 -31.71 -0.91
N GLN A 46 -7.78 -31.75 -0.05
CA GLN A 46 -9.09 -31.18 -0.34
C GLN A 46 -9.01 -29.65 -0.42
N LEU A 47 -8.40 -29.00 0.58
CA LEU A 47 -8.18 -27.55 0.58
C LEU A 47 -7.38 -27.11 -0.65
N TRP A 48 -6.32 -27.83 -1.01
CA TRP A 48 -5.54 -27.58 -2.23
C TRP A 48 -6.42 -27.64 -3.48
N ASN A 49 -7.22 -28.69 -3.62
CA ASN A 49 -8.04 -28.87 -4.81
C ASN A 49 -9.10 -27.76 -4.91
N GLU A 50 -9.86 -27.53 -3.84
CA GLU A 50 -10.99 -26.58 -3.83
C GLU A 50 -10.53 -25.12 -3.98
N LEU A 51 -9.46 -24.72 -3.27
CA LEU A 51 -9.06 -23.31 -3.18
C LEU A 51 -8.00 -22.90 -4.22
N ILE A 52 -7.09 -23.81 -4.56
CA ILE A 52 -5.91 -23.48 -5.38
C ILE A 52 -6.01 -24.09 -6.76
N ALA A 53 -6.16 -25.42 -6.88
CA ALA A 53 -6.08 -26.11 -8.17
C ALA A 53 -7.25 -25.80 -9.10
N SER A 54 -8.47 -25.74 -8.56
CA SER A 54 -9.68 -25.33 -9.30
C SER A 54 -10.24 -23.99 -8.86
N GLY A 55 -9.55 -23.29 -7.96
CA GLY A 55 -10.06 -22.11 -7.26
C GLY A 55 -9.38 -20.80 -7.68
N THR A 56 -9.54 -19.79 -6.83
CA THR A 56 -9.13 -18.40 -7.08
C THR A 56 -7.66 -18.11 -6.77
N PHE A 57 -6.93 -19.02 -6.12
CA PHE A 57 -5.57 -18.78 -5.64
C PHE A 57 -4.47 -19.45 -6.50
N ALA A 58 -4.67 -19.51 -7.82
CA ALA A 58 -3.80 -20.25 -8.74
C ALA A 58 -2.31 -19.79 -8.77
N ALA A 59 -2.01 -18.61 -8.24
CA ALA A 59 -0.64 -18.10 -8.10
C ALA A 59 0.13 -18.67 -6.89
N VAL A 60 -0.55 -19.41 -5.99
CA VAL A 60 0.08 -20.09 -4.86
C VAL A 60 0.54 -21.48 -5.29
N ASP A 61 1.82 -21.78 -5.13
CA ASP A 61 2.37 -23.11 -5.44
C ASP A 61 2.22 -24.10 -4.27
N LYS A 62 2.57 -25.37 -4.52
CA LYS A 62 2.45 -26.44 -3.50
C LYS A 62 3.36 -26.21 -2.30
N ASN A 63 4.56 -25.68 -2.51
CA ASN A 63 5.51 -25.45 -1.43
C ASN A 63 5.02 -24.29 -0.55
N ASP A 64 4.52 -23.22 -1.17
CA ASP A 64 3.88 -22.09 -0.50
C ASP A 64 2.69 -22.54 0.34
N PHE A 65 1.82 -23.39 -0.22
CA PHE A 65 0.64 -23.90 0.50
C PHE A 65 1.01 -24.80 1.68
N MET A 66 1.98 -25.70 1.50
CA MET A 66 2.44 -26.56 2.60
C MET A 66 3.12 -25.76 3.70
N ALA A 67 3.92 -24.74 3.34
CA ALA A 67 4.52 -23.81 4.28
C ALA A 67 3.44 -23.03 5.04
N LEU A 68 2.39 -22.59 4.33
CA LEU A 68 1.24 -21.93 4.95
C LEU A 68 0.58 -22.81 6.01
N LEU A 69 0.17 -24.04 5.65
CA LEU A 69 -0.49 -24.95 6.60
C LEU A 69 0.39 -25.22 7.82
N LYS A 70 1.71 -25.39 7.63
CA LYS A 70 2.65 -25.55 8.73
C LYS A 70 2.65 -24.33 9.66
N THR A 71 2.73 -23.11 9.11
CA THR A 71 2.68 -21.88 9.90
C THR A 71 1.34 -21.68 10.61
N LEU A 72 0.22 -22.06 9.99
CA LEU A 72 -1.09 -22.05 10.65
C LEU A 72 -1.10 -23.01 11.86
N GLY A 73 -0.48 -24.19 11.73
CA GLY A 73 -0.31 -25.14 12.83
C GLY A 73 0.55 -24.60 13.96
N GLU A 74 1.71 -24.01 13.63
CA GLU A 74 2.62 -23.36 14.60
C GLU A 74 1.92 -22.23 15.37
N LYS A 75 1.03 -21.48 14.70
CA LYS A 75 0.22 -20.41 15.30
C LYS A 75 -1.06 -20.93 15.98
N LYS A 76 -1.24 -22.25 16.11
CA LYS A 76 -2.42 -22.89 16.70
C LYS A 76 -3.75 -22.47 16.05
N LEU A 77 -3.72 -22.07 14.78
CA LEU A 77 -4.92 -21.76 13.99
C LEU A 77 -5.58 -23.05 13.49
N ILE A 78 -4.78 -24.06 13.19
CA ILE A 78 -5.23 -25.39 12.85
C ILE A 78 -4.47 -26.44 13.66
N VAL A 79 -5.01 -27.64 13.76
CA VAL A 79 -4.34 -28.82 14.31
C VAL A 79 -4.59 -30.00 13.36
N GLN A 80 -3.66 -30.93 13.26
CA GLN A 80 -3.82 -32.14 12.47
C GLN A 80 -3.99 -33.35 13.41
N ASP A 81 -5.02 -34.16 13.18
CA ASP A 81 -5.22 -35.41 13.92
C ASP A 81 -4.38 -36.56 13.35
N SER A 82 -4.50 -37.76 13.94
CA SER A 82 -3.77 -38.95 13.49
C SER A 82 -4.20 -39.47 12.12
N SER A 83 -5.39 -39.11 11.63
CA SER A 83 -5.88 -39.44 10.29
C SER A 83 -5.37 -38.46 9.22
N GLY A 84 -4.72 -37.37 9.64
CA GLY A 84 -4.27 -36.30 8.76
C GLY A 84 -5.36 -35.26 8.48
N LEU A 85 -6.48 -35.30 9.19
CA LEU A 85 -7.57 -34.33 9.10
C LEU A 85 -7.16 -33.03 9.81
N LEU A 86 -7.31 -31.89 9.13
CA LEU A 86 -7.09 -30.57 9.72
C LEU A 86 -8.36 -30.09 10.41
N LEU A 87 -8.24 -29.72 11.67
CA LEU A 87 -9.30 -29.22 12.53
C LEU A 87 -8.94 -27.81 13.02
N PRO A 88 -9.90 -27.00 13.51
CA PRO A 88 -9.59 -25.75 14.17
C PRO A 88 -8.64 -25.97 15.37
N GLY A 89 -7.58 -25.18 15.44
CA GLY A 89 -6.67 -25.18 16.60
C GLY A 89 -7.21 -24.33 17.76
N GLU A 90 -6.51 -24.31 18.89
CA GLU A 90 -6.91 -23.55 20.09
C GLU A 90 -7.21 -22.07 19.82
N ILE A 91 -6.40 -21.43 18.96
CA ILE A 91 -6.60 -20.03 18.57
C ILE A 91 -7.60 -19.93 17.42
N GLY A 92 -7.54 -20.87 16.47
CA GLY A 92 -8.46 -20.93 15.33
C GLY A 92 -9.92 -21.02 15.74
N GLU A 93 -10.26 -21.90 16.68
CA GLU A 93 -11.61 -22.10 17.20
C GLU A 93 -12.17 -20.79 17.80
N LYS A 94 -11.36 -20.05 18.55
CA LYS A 94 -11.76 -18.76 19.14
C LYS A 94 -12.04 -17.72 18.06
N LEU A 95 -11.18 -17.66 17.04
CA LEU A 95 -11.30 -16.69 15.96
C LEU A 95 -12.49 -16.98 15.07
N VAL A 96 -12.66 -18.23 14.61
CA VAL A 96 -13.75 -18.65 13.72
C VAL A 96 -15.13 -18.41 14.35
N ASN A 97 -15.27 -18.60 15.66
CA ASN A 97 -16.52 -18.36 16.38
C ASN A 97 -16.76 -16.89 16.75
N HIS A 98 -15.82 -15.99 16.47
CA HIS A 98 -15.97 -14.56 16.72
C HIS A 98 -16.69 -13.87 15.54
N TYR A 99 -17.55 -12.88 15.81
CA TYR A 99 -18.33 -12.20 14.77
C TYR A 99 -17.45 -11.46 13.74
N GLU A 100 -16.27 -11.00 14.12
CA GLU A 100 -15.32 -10.38 13.20
C GLU A 100 -14.73 -11.38 12.19
N PHE A 101 -14.89 -12.69 12.39
CA PHE A 101 -14.46 -13.69 11.42
C PHE A 101 -15.18 -13.55 10.09
N TYR A 102 -16.46 -13.15 10.10
CA TYR A 102 -17.28 -13.04 8.90
C TYR A 102 -16.85 -11.91 7.96
N SER A 103 -16.10 -10.90 8.45
CA SER A 103 -15.51 -9.88 7.60
C SER A 103 -14.09 -10.27 7.20
N ALA A 104 -13.82 -10.37 5.91
CA ALA A 104 -12.48 -10.69 5.41
C ALA A 104 -11.51 -9.47 5.41
N PHE A 105 -12.05 -8.27 5.60
CA PHE A 105 -11.30 -7.03 5.76
C PHE A 105 -11.19 -6.64 7.23
N SER A 106 -10.12 -5.93 7.57
CA SER A 106 -9.99 -5.25 8.86
C SER A 106 -10.81 -3.97 8.82
N SER A 107 -11.65 -3.76 9.83
CA SER A 107 -12.20 -2.43 10.11
C SER A 107 -11.21 -1.66 10.97
N ASP A 108 -10.96 -0.39 10.64
CA ASP A 108 -10.20 0.49 11.53
C ASP A 108 -10.87 0.53 12.90
N GLU A 109 -10.08 0.37 13.95
CA GLU A 109 -10.60 0.46 15.30
C GLU A 109 -10.86 1.92 15.67
N GLU A 110 -12.08 2.21 16.11
CA GLU A 110 -12.47 3.53 16.58
C GLU A 110 -11.98 3.73 18.03
N PHE A 111 -11.09 4.70 18.23
CA PHE A 111 -10.61 5.09 19.55
C PHE A 111 -11.32 6.35 20.03
N ARG A 112 -11.78 6.35 21.29
CA ARG A 112 -12.36 7.53 21.94
C ARG A 112 -11.27 8.51 22.36
N LEU A 113 -11.37 9.77 21.97
CA LEU A 113 -10.52 10.85 22.48
C LEU A 113 -11.07 11.40 23.80
N LEU A 114 -10.22 11.47 24.81
CA LEU A 114 -10.51 12.10 26.10
C LEU A 114 -9.63 13.32 26.33
N LEU A 115 -10.23 14.43 26.75
CA LEU A 115 -9.52 15.57 27.35
C LEU A 115 -9.86 15.59 28.84
N ASP A 116 -8.86 15.43 29.70
CA ASP A 116 -9.03 15.46 31.16
C ASP A 116 -10.21 14.57 31.63
N GLY A 117 -10.31 13.37 31.06
CA GLY A 117 -11.37 12.39 31.33
C GLY A 117 -12.72 12.66 30.64
N LYS A 118 -12.89 13.78 29.91
CA LYS A 118 -14.13 14.09 29.18
C LYS A 118 -14.03 13.65 27.71
N PRO A 119 -15.04 12.94 27.18
CA PRO A 119 -15.03 12.51 25.78
C PRO A 119 -15.19 13.70 24.84
N LEU A 120 -14.34 13.73 23.81
CA LEU A 120 -14.41 14.67 22.70
C LEU A 120 -15.15 14.07 21.50
N GLY A 121 -14.98 12.76 21.28
CA GLY A 121 -15.51 11.98 20.16
C GLY A 121 -14.60 10.79 19.86
N SER A 122 -14.72 10.19 18.68
CA SER A 122 -13.89 9.06 18.25
C SER A 122 -13.14 9.36 16.97
N ILE A 123 -11.98 8.71 16.78
CA ILE A 123 -11.27 8.66 15.50
C ILE A 123 -10.93 7.22 15.14
N PRO A 124 -10.90 6.89 13.84
CA PRO A 124 -10.29 5.65 13.38
C PRO A 124 -8.78 5.73 13.62
N VAL A 125 -8.20 4.67 14.16
CA VAL A 125 -6.76 4.53 14.32
C VAL A 125 -6.26 3.40 13.43
N SER A 126 -5.79 3.77 12.24
CA SER A 126 -5.23 2.84 11.24
C SER A 126 -3.70 2.71 11.33
N ARG A 127 -3.03 3.59 12.09
CA ARG A 127 -1.57 3.60 12.28
C ARG A 127 -1.21 3.68 13.77
N PRO A 128 -0.09 3.09 14.21
CA PRO A 128 0.37 3.21 15.59
C PRO A 128 0.48 4.67 16.03
N LEU A 129 -0.19 5.03 17.12
CA LEU A 129 -0.07 6.33 17.75
C LEU A 129 1.12 6.35 18.71
N THR A 130 1.92 7.40 18.64
CA THR A 130 3.05 7.62 19.56
C THR A 130 2.71 8.69 20.59
N LEU A 131 3.23 8.52 21.81
CA LEU A 131 3.10 9.56 22.84
C LEU A 131 3.73 10.87 22.34
N GLY A 132 3.04 11.98 22.55
CA GLY A 132 3.45 13.29 22.07
C GLY A 132 3.09 13.57 20.60
N GLN A 133 2.60 12.58 19.84
CA GLN A 133 2.09 12.76 18.48
C GLN A 133 0.94 13.77 18.48
N ARG A 134 0.90 14.61 17.44
CA ARG A 134 -0.19 15.57 17.25
C ARG A 134 -1.24 15.00 16.32
N ILE A 135 -2.50 15.12 16.70
CA ILE A 135 -3.66 14.72 15.92
C ILE A 135 -4.63 15.89 15.81
N ILE A 136 -5.48 15.88 14.78
CA ILE A 136 -6.56 16.86 14.65
C ILE A 136 -7.90 16.16 14.77
N PHE A 137 -8.76 16.74 15.59
CA PHE A 137 -10.13 16.30 15.77
C PHE A 137 -11.04 17.51 15.90
N ALA A 138 -12.15 17.51 15.15
CA ALA A 138 -13.10 18.63 15.05
C ALA A 138 -12.41 19.99 14.77
N GLY A 139 -11.45 20.01 13.85
CA GLY A 139 -10.70 21.21 13.46
C GLY A 139 -9.74 21.76 14.54
N LYS A 140 -9.58 21.05 15.66
CA LYS A 140 -8.69 21.42 16.77
C LYS A 140 -7.51 20.47 16.85
N ARG A 141 -6.35 21.00 17.26
CA ARG A 141 -5.12 20.23 17.43
C ARG A 141 -5.01 19.69 18.85
N TRP A 142 -4.67 18.42 18.93
CA TRP A 142 -4.55 17.64 20.15
C TRP A 142 -3.18 16.97 20.16
N GLN A 143 -2.58 16.84 21.34
CA GLN A 143 -1.35 16.09 21.55
C GLN A 143 -1.71 14.84 22.34
N VAL A 144 -1.34 13.67 21.81
CA VAL A 144 -1.49 12.36 22.46
C VAL A 144 -0.64 12.35 23.72
N MET A 145 -1.28 12.10 24.85
CA MET A 145 -0.66 12.01 26.18
C MET A 145 -0.60 10.57 26.68
N ASP A 146 -1.58 9.75 26.30
CA ASP A 146 -1.66 8.35 26.65
C ASP A 146 -2.54 7.60 25.62
N VAL A 147 -2.27 6.31 25.43
CA VAL A 147 -3.06 5.43 24.56
C VAL A 147 -3.33 4.11 25.31
N ASP A 148 -4.59 3.89 25.67
CA ASP A 148 -5.06 2.63 26.22
C ASP A 148 -5.66 1.80 25.08
N LEU A 149 -4.88 0.85 24.58
CA LEU A 149 -5.26 -0.04 23.47
C LEU A 149 -6.40 -0.97 23.85
N GLU A 150 -6.45 -1.44 25.09
CA GLU A 150 -7.47 -2.39 25.55
C GLU A 150 -8.84 -1.69 25.68
N LYS A 151 -8.86 -0.46 26.22
CA LYS A 151 -10.09 0.33 26.36
C LYS A 151 -10.45 1.15 25.12
N LYS A 152 -9.59 1.13 24.09
CA LYS A 152 -9.68 1.94 22.87
C LYS A 152 -9.86 3.43 23.19
N VAL A 153 -8.96 3.96 24.03
CA VAL A 153 -9.00 5.34 24.53
C VAL A 153 -7.68 6.05 24.26
N ILE A 154 -7.76 7.27 23.73
CA ILE A 154 -6.62 8.17 23.58
C ILE A 154 -6.84 9.37 24.50
N THR A 155 -5.96 9.56 25.47
CA THR A 155 -5.96 10.77 26.28
C THR A 155 -5.15 11.85 25.57
N VAL A 156 -5.74 13.04 25.43
CA VAL A 156 -5.13 14.16 24.74
C VAL A 156 -5.14 15.44 25.55
N LYS A 157 -4.20 16.34 25.24
CA LYS A 157 -4.24 17.75 25.65
C LYS A 157 -4.26 18.68 24.46
N ARG A 158 -4.71 19.93 24.63
CA ARG A 158 -4.64 20.93 23.54
C ARG A 158 -3.19 21.23 23.16
N ALA A 159 -2.88 21.17 21.88
CA ALA A 159 -1.57 21.57 21.35
C ALA A 159 -1.57 23.05 20.92
N ARG A 160 -0.55 23.82 21.32
CA ARG A 160 -0.31 25.21 20.87
C ARG A 160 0.89 25.22 19.89
N GLY A 161 0.69 25.66 18.65
CA GLY A 161 1.75 25.81 17.64
C GLY A 161 2.37 24.50 17.12
N GLY A 162 3.15 24.59 16.03
CA GLY A 162 3.87 23.48 15.40
C GLY A 162 3.40 23.09 13.99
N GLU A 163 4.22 22.29 13.30
CA GLU A 163 3.96 21.73 11.95
C GLU A 163 2.56 21.09 11.85
N PRO A 164 1.86 21.26 10.71
CA PRO A 164 0.60 20.59 10.44
C PRO A 164 0.78 19.06 10.58
N PRO A 165 -0.14 18.34 11.25
CA PRO A 165 -0.11 16.90 11.18
C PRO A 165 -0.31 16.48 9.72
N VAL A 166 0.51 15.53 9.29
CA VAL A 166 0.35 14.91 7.98
C VAL A 166 -0.90 14.05 8.04
N PHE A 167 -1.94 14.48 7.34
CA PHE A 167 -3.04 13.60 7.00
C PHE A 167 -2.62 12.87 5.73
N ASP A 168 -2.26 11.60 5.87
CA ASP A 168 -2.52 10.69 4.78
C ASP A 168 -4.04 10.61 4.67
N GLY A 169 -4.61 11.25 3.64
CA GLY A 169 -5.96 10.87 3.28
C GLY A 169 -5.99 9.36 3.05
N LEU A 170 -7.14 8.73 3.30
CA LEU A 170 -7.49 7.41 2.76
C LEU A 170 -7.61 7.49 1.22
N GLY A 171 -6.62 8.07 0.56
CA GLY A 171 -6.54 8.18 -0.88
C GLY A 171 -6.21 6.80 -1.43
N ALA A 172 -7.04 6.32 -2.35
CA ALA A 172 -6.66 5.20 -3.18
C ALA A 172 -5.36 5.53 -3.92
N LYS A 173 -4.51 4.52 -4.13
CA LYS A 173 -3.30 4.64 -4.94
C LYS A 173 -3.70 5.03 -6.37
N ILE A 174 -3.02 6.02 -6.92
CA ILE A 174 -3.31 6.56 -8.26
C ILE A 174 -2.67 5.70 -9.34
N HIS A 175 -3.45 5.35 -10.36
CA HIS A 175 -3.00 4.51 -11.48
C HIS A 175 -2.12 5.27 -12.48
N ASP A 176 -1.20 4.56 -13.14
CA ASP A 176 -0.29 5.08 -14.18
C ASP A 176 -1.01 5.89 -15.27
N ARG A 177 -2.17 5.42 -15.73
CA ARG A 177 -2.97 6.10 -16.76
C ARG A 177 -3.40 7.51 -16.32
N VAL A 178 -3.73 7.72 -15.05
CA VAL A 178 -4.08 9.05 -14.53
C VAL A 178 -2.86 9.98 -14.57
N ARG A 179 -1.69 9.48 -14.18
CA ARG A 179 -0.43 10.25 -14.19
C ARG A 179 0.01 10.58 -15.62
N LYS A 180 -0.13 9.64 -16.56
CA LYS A 180 0.07 9.88 -18.01
C LYS A 180 -0.89 10.94 -18.53
N GLU A 181 -2.16 10.89 -18.13
CA GLU A 181 -3.15 11.90 -18.52
C GLU A 181 -2.85 13.28 -17.91
N MET A 182 -2.37 13.34 -16.66
CA MET A 182 -1.88 14.59 -16.06
C MET A 182 -0.75 15.21 -16.89
N ARG A 183 0.20 14.38 -17.36
CA ARG A 183 1.28 14.83 -18.25
C ARG A 183 0.74 15.35 -19.58
N ALA A 184 -0.22 14.65 -20.19
CA ALA A 184 -0.86 15.07 -21.43
C ALA A 184 -1.55 16.43 -21.28
N VAL A 185 -2.36 16.62 -20.23
CA VAL A 185 -3.02 17.90 -19.91
C VAL A 185 -2.02 19.05 -19.80
N LEU A 186 -0.85 18.81 -19.20
CA LEU A 186 0.20 19.82 -19.03
C LEU A 186 1.03 20.08 -20.30
N THR A 187 1.07 19.13 -21.22
CA THR A 187 1.81 19.23 -22.49
C THR A 187 0.97 19.86 -23.59
N GLU A 188 -0.35 19.63 -23.58
CA GLU A 188 -1.28 20.20 -24.54
C GLU A 188 -1.52 21.70 -24.29
N VAL A 189 -1.85 22.43 -25.36
CA VAL A 189 -2.25 23.84 -25.28
C VAL A 189 -3.77 24.04 -25.27
N THR A 190 -4.53 22.99 -25.58
CA THR A 190 -5.99 23.05 -25.73
C THR A 190 -6.67 23.38 -24.39
N PRO A 191 -7.61 24.33 -24.34
CA PRO A 191 -8.42 24.57 -23.15
C PRO A 191 -9.26 23.34 -22.79
N CYS A 192 -9.49 23.10 -21.49
CA CYS A 192 -10.35 22.00 -21.05
C CYS A 192 -11.81 22.48 -20.95
N PRO A 193 -12.75 22.02 -21.79
CA PRO A 193 -14.06 22.67 -21.93
C PRO A 193 -14.94 22.72 -20.66
N PHE A 194 -14.70 21.82 -19.71
CA PHE A 194 -15.46 21.72 -18.46
C PHE A 194 -14.90 22.60 -17.33
N LEU A 195 -13.80 23.32 -17.54
CA LEU A 195 -13.24 24.23 -16.54
C LEU A 195 -13.88 25.61 -16.65
N ASP A 196 -14.17 26.23 -15.50
CA ASP A 196 -14.52 27.65 -15.42
C ASP A 196 -13.32 28.55 -15.75
N ALA A 197 -13.58 29.86 -15.89
CA ALA A 197 -12.57 30.83 -16.28
C ALA A 197 -11.35 30.88 -15.32
N ASN A 198 -11.56 30.73 -14.01
CA ASN A 198 -10.47 30.77 -13.03
C ASN A 198 -9.61 29.50 -13.11
N ALA A 199 -10.26 28.35 -13.26
CA ALA A 199 -9.57 27.08 -13.42
C ALA A 199 -8.77 27.01 -14.75
N GLN A 200 -9.24 27.67 -15.82
CA GLN A 200 -8.45 27.81 -17.06
C GLN A 200 -7.18 28.64 -16.84
N VAL A 201 -7.27 29.75 -16.09
CA VAL A 201 -6.09 30.58 -15.75
C VAL A 201 -5.08 29.75 -14.94
N LEU A 202 -5.53 29.04 -13.91
CA LEU A 202 -4.65 28.16 -13.11
C LEU A 202 -4.02 27.03 -13.93
N LEU A 203 -4.76 26.46 -14.89
CA LEU A 203 -4.22 25.46 -15.82
C LEU A 203 -3.16 26.08 -16.73
N ALA A 204 -3.37 27.30 -17.23
CA ALA A 204 -2.40 28.00 -18.06
C ALA A 204 -1.10 28.31 -17.28
N GLU A 205 -1.20 28.77 -16.03
CA GLU A 205 -0.04 28.98 -15.16
C GLU A 205 0.73 27.68 -14.87
N ALA A 206 0.01 26.58 -14.63
CA ALA A 206 0.60 25.26 -14.42
C ALA A 206 1.35 24.77 -15.67
N ARG A 207 0.77 24.93 -16.86
CA ARG A 207 1.41 24.62 -18.16
C ARG A 207 2.65 25.47 -18.38
N GLN A 208 2.55 26.78 -18.15
CA GLN A 208 3.70 27.68 -18.29
C GLN A 208 4.85 27.27 -17.37
N THR A 209 4.55 26.91 -16.12
CA THR A 209 5.55 26.42 -15.17
C THR A 209 6.14 25.08 -15.60
N PHE A 210 5.31 24.14 -16.06
CA PHE A 210 5.74 22.84 -16.58
C PHE A 210 6.74 22.98 -17.74
N HIS A 211 6.44 23.84 -18.71
CA HIS A 211 7.33 24.11 -19.84
C HIS A 211 8.58 24.89 -19.42
N ARG A 212 8.45 25.91 -18.57
CA ARG A 212 9.59 26.70 -18.08
C ARG A 212 10.61 25.86 -17.34
N LEU A 213 10.16 24.84 -16.62
CA LEU A 213 11.02 23.90 -15.89
C LEU A 213 11.53 22.74 -16.77
N GLY A 214 11.15 22.67 -18.05
CA GLY A 214 11.58 21.61 -18.96
C GLY A 214 11.04 20.22 -18.60
N LEU A 215 9.96 20.14 -17.80
CA LEU A 215 9.44 18.87 -17.27
C LEU A 215 8.73 17.99 -18.31
N ALA A 216 8.59 18.50 -19.54
CA ALA A 216 8.19 17.71 -20.69
C ALA A 216 9.27 16.70 -21.10
N ASP A 217 10.54 17.09 -20.98
CA ASP A 217 11.70 16.35 -21.48
C ASP A 217 12.60 15.84 -20.36
N GLN A 218 12.60 16.51 -19.20
CA GLN A 218 13.40 16.16 -18.04
C GLN A 218 12.52 15.64 -16.90
N CYS A 219 12.86 14.45 -16.42
CA CYS A 219 12.19 13.81 -15.28
C CYS A 219 13.01 13.91 -13.98
N LEU A 220 14.33 14.08 -14.07
CA LEU A 220 15.23 14.20 -12.94
C LEU A 220 15.74 15.63 -12.82
N THR A 221 15.54 16.24 -11.65
CA THR A 221 16.03 17.58 -11.33
C THR A 221 16.57 17.60 -9.90
N GLY A 222 17.29 18.64 -9.50
CA GLY A 222 17.79 18.75 -8.13
C GLY A 222 19.14 19.43 -8.01
N SER A 223 19.66 19.40 -6.79
CA SER A 223 20.96 19.95 -6.40
C SER A 223 22.00 18.84 -6.21
N THR A 224 23.14 19.18 -5.61
CA THR A 224 24.22 18.24 -5.30
C THR A 224 23.86 17.24 -4.19
N SER A 225 22.88 17.55 -3.34
CA SER A 225 22.52 16.72 -2.19
C SER A 225 21.09 16.15 -2.25
N ASN A 226 20.21 16.75 -3.05
CA ASN A 226 18.82 16.34 -3.19
C ASN A 226 18.41 16.29 -4.65
N SER A 227 17.76 15.21 -5.04
CA SER A 227 17.18 15.01 -6.37
C SER A 227 15.69 14.75 -6.28
N TYR A 228 14.97 15.16 -7.32
CA TYR A 228 13.54 14.99 -7.48
C TYR A 228 13.30 14.28 -8.81
N LEU A 229 12.68 13.11 -8.74
CA LEU A 229 12.35 12.32 -9.92
C LEU A 229 10.84 12.33 -10.14
N LEU A 230 10.41 13.00 -11.22
CA LEU A 230 9.04 13.04 -11.71
C LEU A 230 8.84 11.89 -12.69
N THR A 231 8.31 10.78 -12.21
CA THR A 231 8.20 9.54 -12.98
C THR A 231 7.07 9.54 -14.01
N TRP A 232 6.01 10.33 -13.75
CA TRP A 232 4.72 10.23 -14.43
C TRP A 232 4.10 8.82 -14.38
N ALA A 233 4.57 7.99 -13.45
CA ALA A 233 4.01 6.70 -13.12
C ALA A 233 3.12 6.81 -11.89
N GLY A 234 2.22 5.83 -11.74
CA GLY A 234 1.29 5.70 -10.64
C GLY A 234 1.96 5.29 -9.34
N ASP A 235 1.19 5.31 -8.27
CA ASP A 235 1.72 5.15 -6.91
C ASP A 235 2.28 3.74 -6.69
N TYR A 236 1.70 2.70 -7.31
CA TYR A 236 2.26 1.34 -7.25
C TYR A 236 3.68 1.23 -7.82
N THR A 237 3.92 1.90 -8.94
CA THR A 237 5.22 1.94 -9.62
C THR A 237 6.20 2.81 -8.83
N ASN A 238 5.75 3.96 -8.31
CA ASN A 238 6.57 4.86 -7.51
C ASN A 238 6.96 4.26 -6.17
N ASP A 239 6.03 3.60 -5.47
CA ASP A 239 6.31 2.88 -4.23
C ASP A 239 7.34 1.76 -4.46
N ALA A 240 7.19 1.01 -5.55
CA ALA A 240 8.14 -0.04 -5.93
C ALA A 240 9.53 0.55 -6.23
N LEU A 241 9.60 1.59 -7.06
CA LEU A 241 10.88 2.24 -7.39
C LEU A 241 11.54 2.86 -6.15
N CYS A 242 10.75 3.47 -5.26
CA CYS A 242 11.21 4.02 -4.00
C CYS A 242 11.84 2.94 -3.11
N LEU A 243 11.20 1.77 -2.96
CA LEU A 243 11.76 0.65 -2.22
C LEU A 243 13.08 0.16 -2.82
N LEU A 244 13.13 0.01 -4.15
CA LEU A 244 14.32 -0.45 -4.86
C LEU A 244 15.48 0.56 -4.77
N LEU A 245 15.21 1.87 -4.81
CA LEU A 245 16.20 2.92 -4.60
C LEU A 245 16.77 2.90 -3.18
N ASN A 246 15.90 2.75 -2.17
CA ASN A 246 16.34 2.60 -0.78
C ASN A 246 17.22 1.35 -0.59
N GLN A 247 16.85 0.23 -1.23
CA GLN A 247 17.67 -0.98 -1.22
C GLN A 247 19.02 -0.80 -1.93
N ALA A 248 19.06 0.00 -3.00
CA ALA A 248 20.28 0.37 -3.71
C ALA A 248 21.16 1.37 -2.92
N GLY A 249 20.76 1.75 -1.70
CA GLY A 249 21.52 2.62 -0.80
C GLY A 249 21.23 4.12 -0.96
N VAL A 250 20.18 4.46 -1.70
CA VAL A 250 19.78 5.85 -1.96
C VAL A 250 18.48 6.16 -1.22
N MET A 251 18.57 7.02 -0.20
CA MET A 251 17.42 7.38 0.62
C MET A 251 16.37 8.10 -0.23
N CYS A 252 15.21 7.47 -0.38
CA CYS A 252 14.12 7.90 -1.24
C CYS A 252 12.79 7.88 -0.48
N THR A 253 11.97 8.92 -0.67
CA THR A 253 10.59 8.99 -0.20
C THR A 253 9.64 9.24 -1.36
N ALA A 254 8.50 8.53 -1.37
CA ALA A 254 7.47 8.74 -2.38
C ALA A 254 6.49 9.83 -1.92
N SER A 255 6.31 10.85 -2.77
CA SER A 255 5.46 12.01 -2.56
C SER A 255 4.49 12.14 -3.75
N GLY A 256 3.59 11.16 -3.86
CA GLY A 256 2.67 11.03 -4.99
C GLY A 256 3.39 10.83 -6.33
N LEU A 257 3.34 11.86 -7.20
CA LEU A 257 4.00 11.85 -8.51
C LEU A 257 5.53 11.96 -8.42
N VAL A 258 6.05 12.50 -7.32
CA VAL A 258 7.47 12.84 -7.19
C VAL A 258 8.15 11.87 -6.22
N LEU A 259 9.30 11.34 -6.62
CA LEU A 259 10.23 10.71 -5.69
C LEU A 259 11.25 11.74 -5.23
N GLU A 260 11.29 11.97 -3.91
CA GLU A 260 12.24 12.87 -3.27
C GLU A 260 13.43 12.04 -2.78
N ILE A 261 14.63 12.37 -3.25
CA ILE A 261 15.80 11.52 -3.10
C ILE A 261 16.93 12.33 -2.48
N SER A 262 17.44 11.91 -1.33
CA SER A 262 18.57 12.55 -0.64
C SER A 262 19.92 12.12 -1.23
N ALA A 263 20.09 12.33 -2.53
CA ALA A 263 21.34 12.07 -3.26
C ALA A 263 21.49 13.00 -4.47
N SER A 264 22.72 13.08 -5.00
CA SER A 264 23.00 13.76 -6.28
C SER A 264 22.37 13.02 -7.47
N GLN A 265 22.13 13.74 -8.56
CA GLN A 265 21.55 13.16 -9.78
C GLN A 265 22.39 11.99 -10.33
N GLU A 266 23.71 12.10 -10.29
CA GLU A 266 24.64 11.03 -10.71
C GLU A 266 24.50 9.76 -9.85
N SER A 267 24.39 9.93 -8.52
CA SER A 267 24.15 8.82 -7.60
C SER A 267 22.80 8.15 -7.88
N VAL A 268 21.77 8.95 -8.18
CA VAL A 268 20.44 8.43 -8.56
C VAL A 268 20.51 7.64 -9.85
N LEU A 269 21.13 8.16 -10.90
CA LEU A 269 21.29 7.46 -12.18
C LEU A 269 22.07 6.14 -12.01
N THR A 270 23.11 6.15 -11.19
CA THR A 270 23.87 4.93 -10.85
C THR A 270 23.00 3.89 -10.16
N ALA A 271 22.17 4.31 -9.19
CA ALA A 271 21.24 3.41 -8.52
C ALA A 271 20.16 2.89 -9.48
N LEU A 272 19.59 3.73 -10.34
CA LEU A 272 18.65 3.34 -11.38
C LEU A 272 19.28 2.32 -12.34
N GLY A 273 20.56 2.47 -12.68
CA GLY A 273 21.28 1.52 -13.54
C GLY A 273 21.36 0.13 -12.92
N ARG A 274 21.63 0.04 -11.60
CA ARG A 274 21.59 -1.23 -10.87
C ARG A 274 20.18 -1.82 -10.82
N ILE A 275 19.16 -0.98 -10.61
CA ILE A 275 17.75 -1.41 -10.58
C ILE A 275 17.32 -1.95 -11.95
N ALA A 276 17.79 -1.35 -13.03
CA ALA A 276 17.51 -1.76 -14.40
C ALA A 276 17.98 -3.20 -14.71
N GLU A 277 18.97 -3.72 -13.97
CA GLU A 277 19.52 -5.08 -14.14
C GLU A 277 18.78 -6.14 -13.30
N LEU A 278 17.86 -5.75 -12.43
CA LEU A 278 17.15 -6.67 -11.54
C LEU A 278 16.15 -7.55 -12.30
N ASP A 279 15.92 -8.75 -11.76
CA ASP A 279 14.85 -9.65 -12.19
C ASP A 279 13.55 -9.33 -11.43
N ALA A 280 12.49 -9.00 -12.16
CA ALA A 280 11.19 -8.69 -11.58
C ALA A 280 10.44 -9.91 -11.03
N THR A 281 10.87 -11.13 -11.39
CA THR A 281 10.21 -12.38 -10.99
C THR A 281 10.59 -12.85 -9.60
N ASP A 282 11.79 -12.51 -9.12
CA ASP A 282 12.29 -12.90 -7.80
C ASP A 282 12.15 -11.76 -6.79
N VAL A 283 10.95 -11.64 -6.21
CA VAL A 283 10.61 -10.53 -5.30
C VAL A 283 11.13 -10.70 -3.87
N GLU A 284 11.48 -11.93 -3.46
CA GLU A 284 11.89 -12.21 -2.08
C GLU A 284 13.20 -11.50 -1.71
N PRO A 285 14.29 -11.59 -2.49
CA PRO A 285 15.52 -10.86 -2.21
C PRO A 285 15.35 -9.34 -2.25
N LEU A 286 14.43 -8.85 -3.10
CA LEU A 286 14.16 -7.42 -3.26
C LEU A 286 13.49 -6.82 -2.02
N LEU A 287 12.69 -7.61 -1.30
CA LEU A 287 11.87 -7.13 -0.18
C LEU A 287 12.28 -7.71 1.18
N LYS A 288 13.36 -8.50 1.24
CA LYS A 288 13.80 -9.19 2.47
C LYS A 288 14.00 -8.27 3.68
N ASP A 289 14.47 -7.05 3.45
CA ASP A 289 14.79 -6.06 4.51
C ASP A 289 13.63 -5.06 4.74
N VAL A 290 12.56 -5.17 3.94
CA VAL A 290 11.39 -4.29 4.04
C VAL A 290 10.56 -4.71 5.25
N LYS A 291 10.36 -3.75 6.15
CA LYS A 291 9.55 -3.92 7.37
C LYS A 291 8.09 -3.54 7.10
N ASN A 292 7.20 -3.95 7.99
CA ASN A 292 5.77 -3.58 7.98
C ASN A 292 5.02 -4.02 6.71
N LEU A 293 5.22 -5.28 6.30
CA LEU A 293 4.55 -5.89 5.15
C LEU A 293 3.08 -6.29 5.42
N ILE A 294 2.67 -6.34 6.69
CA ILE A 294 1.31 -6.67 7.10
C ILE A 294 0.36 -5.53 6.69
N ARG A 295 -0.64 -5.85 5.86
CA ARG A 295 -1.67 -4.93 5.38
C ARG A 295 -3.08 -5.47 5.59
N GLU A 296 -3.28 -6.74 5.29
CA GLU A 296 -4.58 -7.40 5.39
C GLU A 296 -4.73 -8.18 6.70
N LYS A 297 -5.98 -8.52 7.03
CA LYS A 297 -6.40 -9.10 8.31
C LYS A 297 -5.59 -10.32 8.77
N TRP A 298 -5.18 -11.18 7.83
CA TRP A 298 -4.52 -12.45 8.11
C TRP A 298 -3.05 -12.46 7.73
N ASP A 299 -2.46 -11.32 7.35
CA ASP A 299 -1.06 -11.27 6.93
C ASP A 299 -0.11 -11.69 8.05
N TRP A 300 -0.50 -11.49 9.31
CA TRP A 300 0.23 -11.96 10.49
C TRP A 300 0.32 -13.49 10.60
N ALA A 301 -0.57 -14.22 9.91
CA ALA A 301 -0.64 -15.67 9.91
C ALA A 301 0.16 -16.31 8.77
N LEU A 302 0.70 -15.51 7.84
CA LEU A 302 1.45 -15.99 6.69
C LEU A 302 2.91 -16.34 7.07
N PRO A 303 3.51 -17.36 6.41
CA PRO A 303 4.97 -17.50 6.41
C PRO A 303 5.62 -16.32 5.68
N ASN A 304 6.84 -15.94 6.07
CA ASN A 304 7.48 -14.70 5.61
C ASN A 304 7.62 -14.60 4.08
N SER A 305 8.00 -15.69 3.42
CA SER A 305 8.09 -15.76 1.95
C SER A 305 6.73 -15.43 1.30
N LEU A 306 5.64 -16.04 1.78
CA LEU A 306 4.30 -15.82 1.25
C LEU A 306 3.76 -14.41 1.56
N LEU A 307 4.12 -13.86 2.73
CA LEU A 307 3.83 -12.47 3.09
C LEU A 307 4.49 -11.48 2.11
N ILE A 308 5.77 -11.70 1.78
CA ILE A 308 6.50 -10.88 0.81
C ILE A 308 5.84 -10.96 -0.57
N LYS A 309 5.55 -12.17 -1.07
CA LYS A 309 4.88 -12.37 -2.37
C LYS A 309 3.49 -11.71 -2.41
N SER A 310 2.72 -11.86 -1.33
CA SER A 310 1.39 -11.24 -1.20
C SER A 310 1.46 -9.73 -1.20
N PHE A 311 2.39 -9.14 -0.44
CA PHE A 311 2.62 -7.71 -0.41
C PHE A 311 3.06 -7.18 -1.77
N ALA A 312 4.05 -7.82 -2.41
CA ALA A 312 4.56 -7.40 -3.71
C ALA A 312 3.46 -7.38 -4.78
N SER A 313 2.68 -8.45 -4.89
CA SER A 313 1.63 -8.58 -5.91
C SER A 313 0.49 -7.56 -5.75
N SER A 314 0.13 -7.24 -4.50
CA SER A 314 -1.01 -6.37 -4.18
C SER A 314 -0.64 -4.89 -4.04
N GLN A 315 0.57 -4.57 -3.56
CA GLN A 315 0.96 -3.21 -3.19
C GLN A 315 1.98 -2.56 -4.12
N LEU A 316 2.65 -3.31 -4.99
CA LEU A 316 3.76 -2.83 -5.80
C LEU A 316 3.59 -3.17 -7.29
N ASP A 317 4.24 -2.37 -8.14
CA ASP A 317 4.46 -2.71 -9.55
C ASP A 317 5.97 -2.74 -9.84
N ILE A 318 6.61 -3.81 -9.38
CA ILE A 318 8.06 -4.05 -9.55
C ILE A 318 8.45 -4.14 -11.05
N PRO A 319 7.69 -4.85 -11.92
CA PRO A 319 8.02 -4.88 -13.35
C PRO A 319 8.05 -3.50 -13.99
N ASN A 320 7.04 -2.65 -13.74
CA ASN A 320 7.04 -1.29 -14.29
C ASN A 320 8.12 -0.40 -13.65
N ALA A 321 8.44 -0.58 -12.36
CA ALA A 321 9.51 0.17 -11.73
C ALA A 321 10.88 -0.13 -12.37
N ILE A 322 11.18 -1.39 -12.65
CA ILE A 322 12.40 -1.81 -13.34
C ILE A 322 12.41 -1.31 -14.79
N ALA A 323 11.28 -1.40 -15.50
CA ALA A 323 11.16 -0.88 -16.86
C ALA A 323 11.34 0.65 -16.92
N LEU A 324 10.83 1.37 -15.92
CA LEU A 324 11.03 2.81 -15.77
C LEU A 324 12.50 3.12 -15.50
N ALA A 325 13.15 2.39 -14.60
CA ALA A 325 14.59 2.55 -14.35
C ALA A 325 15.42 2.38 -15.63
N LYS A 326 15.14 1.35 -16.45
CA LYS A 326 15.76 1.14 -17.77
C LYS A 326 15.58 2.34 -18.70
N THR A 327 14.39 2.92 -18.74
CA THR A 327 14.08 4.07 -19.61
C THR A 327 14.80 5.34 -19.14
N LEU A 328 14.99 5.50 -17.84
CA LEU A 328 15.65 6.68 -17.25
C LEU A 328 17.17 6.66 -17.38
N THR A 329 17.76 5.49 -17.66
CA THR A 329 19.21 5.31 -17.81
C THR A 329 19.67 5.03 -19.24
N ALA A 330 18.73 4.90 -20.18
CA ALA A 330 18.99 4.73 -21.61
C ALA A 330 19.35 6.07 -22.27
#